data_AF-A0A175VWQ9-F1
#
_entry.id   AF-A0A175VWQ9-F1
#
_cell.length_a   1.000
_cell.length_b   1.000
_cell.length_c   1.000
_cell.angle_alpha   90.00
_cell.angle_beta   90.00
_cell.angle_gamma   90.00
#
_symmetry.space_group_name_H-M   'P 1'
#
loop_
_entity.id
_entity.type
_entity.pdbx_description
1 polymer ?
#
loop_
_entity_poly.entity_id
_entity_poly.type
_entity_poly.pdbx_seq_one_letter_code
_entity_poly.pdbx_strand_id
1 'polypeptide(L)'
;MSGTIHFVFRVRQHQTLALGGHVLPWTDIRRWMQVMLAQITNSAITDEDMRRSAPKYVLAVAKFVKARAEEGEVEQLGGGAAVTQFFASVKVGLPRTFGDKG
;
A
#
# COMPACT_ATOMS: atom_id res chain seq x y z
N MET A 1 -1.63 -11.27 2.66
CA MET A 1 -0.22 -10.92 2.42
C MET A 1 -0.14 -9.96 1.24
N SER A 2 0.14 -8.69 1.53
CA SER A 2 0.40 -7.67 0.50
C SER A 2 1.83 -7.80 -0.06
N GLY A 3 1.97 -7.62 -1.38
CA GLY A 3 3.27 -7.58 -2.06
C GLY A 3 3.92 -8.95 -2.31
N THR A 4 3.13 -10.01 -2.47
CA THR A 4 3.65 -11.31 -2.92
C THR A 4 4.09 -11.23 -4.38
N ILE A 5 5.35 -11.57 -4.66
CA ILE A 5 5.88 -11.64 -6.03
C ILE A 5 5.27 -12.87 -6.70
N HIS A 6 4.64 -12.66 -7.86
CA HIS A 6 4.01 -13.72 -8.63
C HIS A 6 4.21 -13.47 -10.13
N PHE A 7 4.18 -14.56 -10.90
CA PHE A 7 4.25 -14.55 -12.36
C PHE A 7 3.01 -15.24 -12.92
N VAL A 8 2.46 -14.71 -14.00
CA VAL A 8 1.26 -15.26 -14.63
C VAL A 8 1.60 -15.69 -16.05
N PHE A 9 1.34 -16.96 -16.37
CA PHE A 9 1.50 -17.52 -17.70
C PHE A 9 0.13 -17.95 -18.24
N ARG A 10 -0.14 -17.66 -19.52
CA ARG A 10 -1.35 -18.13 -20.20
C ARG A 10 -0.97 -19.11 -21.31
N VAL A 11 -1.42 -20.36 -21.18
CA VAL A 11 -1.18 -21.41 -22.18
C VAL A 11 -2.02 -21.11 -23.43
N ARG A 12 -1.39 -21.06 -24.60
CA ARG A 12 -2.04 -20.61 -25.86
C ARG A 12 -3.11 -21.57 -26.40
N GLN A 13 -3.12 -22.82 -25.96
CA GLN A 13 -4.06 -23.84 -26.44
C GLN A 13 -5.51 -23.60 -25.99
N HIS A 14 -5.73 -22.79 -24.94
CA HIS A 14 -7.07 -22.54 -24.42
C HIS A 14 -7.31 -21.05 -24.15
N GLN A 15 -8.54 -20.59 -24.42
CA GLN A 15 -8.96 -19.26 -24.03
C GLN A 15 -9.24 -19.24 -22.52
N THR A 16 -8.75 -18.20 -21.84
CA THR A 16 -8.94 -17.99 -20.40
C THR A 16 -9.63 -16.66 -20.20
N LEU A 17 -10.77 -16.69 -19.51
CA LEU A 17 -11.38 -15.52 -18.89
C LEU A 17 -11.14 -15.64 -17.38
N ALA A 18 -10.60 -14.59 -16.76
CA ALA A 18 -10.37 -14.54 -15.32
C ALA A 18 -11.03 -13.29 -14.74
N LEU A 19 -11.67 -13.45 -13.58
CA LEU A 19 -12.17 -12.36 -12.74
C LEU A 19 -11.30 -12.28 -11.49
N GLY A 20 -10.87 -11.08 -11.13
CA GLY A 20 -9.97 -10.89 -10.01
C GLY A 20 -10.10 -9.51 -9.39
N GLY A 21 -9.49 -9.36 -8.22
CA GLY A 21 -9.42 -8.12 -7.47
C GLY A 21 -8.39 -8.22 -6.36
N HIS A 22 -8.10 -7.08 -5.74
CA HIS A 22 -7.16 -6.99 -4.62
C HIS A 22 -7.90 -6.48 -3.38
N VAL A 23 -7.64 -7.09 -2.23
CA VAL A 23 -8.13 -6.66 -0.92
C VAL A 23 -6.92 -6.27 -0.09
N LEU A 24 -7.01 -5.14 0.62
CA LEU A 24 -6.04 -4.73 1.62
C LEU A 24 -6.56 -5.10 3.02
N PRO A 25 -6.05 -6.17 3.65
CA PRO A 25 -6.43 -6.53 5.02
C PRO A 25 -5.87 -5.50 6.01
N TRP A 26 -6.63 -5.20 7.07
CA TRP A 26 -6.19 -4.31 8.15
C TRP A 26 -4.89 -4.78 8.80
N THR A 27 -4.72 -6.09 8.98
CA THR A 27 -3.52 -6.69 9.58
C THR A 27 -2.25 -6.51 8.74
N ASP A 28 -2.38 -6.15 7.47
CA ASP A 28 -1.28 -6.03 6.51
C ASP A 28 -0.87 -4.57 6.22
N ILE A 29 -1.45 -3.56 6.90
CA ILE A 29 -1.22 -2.13 6.61
C ILE A 29 0.27 -1.76 6.60
N ARG A 30 1.06 -2.33 7.52
CA ARG A 30 2.51 -2.10 7.59
C ARG A 30 3.20 -2.62 6.32
N ARG A 31 2.89 -3.86 5.93
CA ARG A 31 3.51 -4.49 4.76
C ARG A 31 3.11 -3.77 3.48
N TRP A 32 1.84 -3.41 3.36
CA TRP A 32 1.36 -2.60 2.24
C TRP A 32 2.12 -1.29 2.10
N MET A 33 2.33 -0.57 3.21
CA MET A 33 3.08 0.69 3.18
C MET A 33 4.53 0.51 2.73
N GLN A 34 5.20 -0.60 3.10
CA GLN A 34 6.54 -0.93 2.59
C GLN A 34 6.54 -1.12 1.06
N VAL A 35 5.52 -1.80 0.52
CA VAL A 35 5.38 -2.01 -0.93
C VAL A 35 5.14 -0.67 -1.64
N MET A 36 4.26 0.17 -1.10
CA MET A 36 3.98 1.51 -1.65
C MET A 36 5.26 2.35 -1.71
N LEU A 37 6.04 2.38 -0.63
CA LEU A 37 7.31 3.10 -0.61
C LEU A 37 8.30 2.56 -1.64
N ALA A 38 8.44 1.23 -1.74
CA ALA A 38 9.30 0.61 -2.74
C ALA A 38 8.91 1.03 -4.17
N GLN A 39 7.61 0.97 -4.49
CA GLN A 39 7.08 1.36 -5.81
C GLN A 39 7.27 2.86 -6.12
N ILE A 40 7.15 3.75 -5.13
CA ILE A 40 7.43 5.18 -5.31
C ILE A 40 8.93 5.41 -5.59
N THR A 41 9.80 4.74 -4.84
CA THR A 41 11.25 4.92 -4.96
C THR A 41 11.85 4.29 -6.22
N ASN A 42 11.26 3.19 -6.70
CA ASN A 42 11.70 2.46 -7.87
C ASN A 42 10.55 2.31 -8.87
N SER A 43 10.55 3.18 -9.88
CA SER A 43 9.54 3.22 -10.93
C SER A 43 9.61 2.02 -11.89
N ALA A 44 10.61 1.13 -11.78
CA ALA A 44 10.67 -0.08 -12.59
C ALA A 44 9.90 -1.27 -11.97
N ILE A 45 9.32 -1.11 -10.78
CA ILE A 45 8.58 -2.19 -10.09
C ILE A 45 7.19 -2.40 -10.67
N THR A 46 6.54 -1.34 -11.14
CA THR A 46 5.18 -1.37 -11.71
C THR A 46 5.11 -0.45 -12.91
N ASP A 47 4.27 -0.80 -13.87
CA ASP A 47 4.00 0.02 -15.05
C ASP A 47 3.14 1.27 -14.72
N GLU A 48 2.64 1.36 -13.49
CA GLU A 48 1.84 2.47 -13.00
C GLU A 48 2.70 3.65 -12.49
N ASP A 49 2.28 4.89 -12.78
CA ASP A 49 2.91 6.09 -12.21
C ASP A 49 2.52 6.26 -10.73
N MET A 50 3.24 5.51 -9.88
CA MET A 50 3.03 5.50 -8.44
C MET A 50 3.45 6.82 -7.78
N ARG A 51 4.32 7.63 -8.41
CA ARG A 51 4.65 8.95 -7.86
C ARG A 51 3.44 9.86 -7.86
N ARG A 52 2.54 9.75 -8.85
CA ARG A 52 1.33 10.57 -8.89
C ARG A 52 0.17 10.00 -8.09
N SER A 53 -0.02 8.68 -8.09
CA SER A 53 -1.21 8.02 -7.54
C SER A 53 -1.07 7.62 -6.06
N ALA A 54 0.09 7.10 -5.66
CA ALA A 54 0.35 6.61 -4.30
C ALA A 54 -0.04 7.57 -3.16
N PRO A 55 0.17 8.89 -3.25
CA PRO A 55 -0.04 9.80 -2.11
C PRO A 55 -1.51 9.87 -1.75
N LYS A 56 -2.38 9.85 -2.76
CA LYS A 56 -3.83 9.84 -2.57
C LYS A 56 -4.26 8.57 -1.83
N TYR A 57 -3.70 7.42 -2.22
CA TYR A 57 -3.98 6.15 -1.54
C TYR A 57 -3.45 6.13 -0.12
N VAL A 58 -2.19 6.55 0.10
CA VAL A 58 -1.59 6.61 1.44
C VAL A 58 -2.37 7.55 2.36
N LEU A 59 -2.77 8.73 1.87
CA LEU A 59 -3.58 9.67 2.66
C LEU A 59 -4.97 9.12 2.99
N ALA A 60 -5.63 8.45 2.04
CA ALA A 60 -6.92 7.83 2.28
C ALA A 60 -6.82 6.70 3.33
N VAL A 61 -5.86 5.79 3.17
CA VAL A 61 -5.62 4.70 4.13
C VAL A 61 -5.21 5.26 5.49
N ALA A 62 -4.37 6.29 5.55
CA ALA A 62 -3.97 6.91 6.81
C ALA A 62 -5.15 7.50 7.60
N LYS A 63 -6.15 8.06 6.92
CA LYS A 63 -7.40 8.51 7.57
C LYS A 63 -8.17 7.34 8.19
N PHE A 64 -8.31 6.23 7.46
CA PHE A 64 -9.00 5.05 7.97
C PHE A 64 -8.27 4.37 9.14
N VAL A 65 -6.94 4.22 9.03
CA VAL A 65 -6.11 3.66 10.11
C VAL A 65 -6.20 4.53 11.37
N LYS A 66 -6.20 5.86 11.21
CA LYS A 66 -6.35 6.78 12.34
C LYS A 66 -7.70 6.60 13.04
N ALA A 67 -8.80 6.61 12.28
CA ALA A 67 -10.15 6.45 12.83
C ALA A 67 -10.30 5.14 13.61
N ARG A 68 -9.86 4.02 13.02
CA ARG A 68 -9.88 2.69 13.66
C ARG A 68 -9.04 2.63 14.94
N ALA A 69 -7.88 3.27 14.94
CA ALA A 69 -7.03 3.33 16.14
C ALA A 69 -7.68 4.16 17.26
N GLU A 70 -8.36 5.27 16.92
CA GLU A 70 -9.11 6.09 17.86
C GLU A 70 -10.34 5.35 18.44
N GLU A 71 -10.93 4.43 17.66
CA GLU A 71 -12.00 3.52 18.11
C GLU A 71 -11.48 2.37 19.01
N GLY A 72 -10.18 2.28 19.25
CA GLY A 72 -9.57 1.23 20.07
C GLY A 72 -9.34 -0.10 19.34
N GLU A 73 -9.52 -0.15 18.02
CA GLU A 73 -9.39 -1.38 17.22
C GLU A 73 -7.94 -1.68 16.76
N VAL A 74 -6.96 -1.30 17.58
CA VAL A 74 -5.53 -1.38 17.22
C VAL A 74 -5.07 -2.81 16.89
N GLU A 75 -5.61 -3.83 17.56
CA GLU A 75 -5.26 -5.23 17.28
C GLU A 75 -5.70 -5.68 15.89
N GLN A 76 -6.84 -5.20 15.38
CA GLN A 76 -7.30 -5.52 14.03
C GLN A 76 -6.37 -4.94 12.96
N LEU A 77 -5.65 -3.85 13.27
CA LEU A 77 -4.66 -3.21 12.41
C LEU A 77 -3.28 -3.90 12.45
N GLY A 78 -3.18 -5.07 13.09
CA GLY A 78 -1.91 -5.80 13.28
C GLY A 78 -1.13 -5.37 14.51
N GLY A 79 -1.77 -4.69 15.46
CA GLY A 79 -1.21 -4.30 16.76
C GLY A 79 -0.50 -2.96 16.77
N GLY A 80 -0.23 -2.44 17.97
CA GLY A 80 0.29 -1.08 18.18
C GLY A 80 1.62 -0.79 17.48
N ALA A 81 2.50 -1.80 17.39
CA ALA A 81 3.77 -1.68 16.68
C ALA A 81 3.57 -1.49 15.17
N ALA A 82 2.59 -2.18 14.57
CA ALA A 82 2.28 -2.05 13.15
C ALA A 82 1.72 -0.67 12.83
N VAL A 83 0.78 -0.16 13.65
CA VAL A 83 0.20 1.18 13.50
C VAL A 83 1.28 2.26 13.65
N THR A 84 2.17 2.12 14.63
CA THR A 84 3.28 3.07 14.86
C THR A 84 4.23 3.10 13.67
N GLN A 85 4.66 1.93 13.17
CA GLN A 85 5.54 1.84 11.99
C GLN A 85 4.87 2.36 10.72
N PHE A 86 3.56 2.12 10.55
CA PHE A 86 2.78 2.67 9.46
C PHE A 86 2.83 4.20 9.46
N PHE A 87 2.47 4.86 10.56
CA PHE A 87 2.49 6.33 10.61
C PHE A 87 3.90 6.93 10.55
N ALA A 88 4.92 6.23 11.08
CA ALA A 88 6.31 6.64 10.87
C ALA A 88 6.67 6.65 9.38
N SER A 89 6.23 5.62 8.63
CA SER A 89 6.46 5.50 7.19
C SER A 89 5.71 6.58 6.39
N VAL A 90 4.47 6.92 6.80
CA VAL A 90 3.69 8.02 6.23
C VAL A 90 4.43 9.35 6.38
N LYS A 91 4.96 9.63 7.59
CA LYS A 91 5.71 10.86 7.87
C LYS A 91 7.02 10.97 7.11
N VAL A 92 7.72 9.87 6.83
CA VAL A 92 8.99 9.91 6.09
C VAL A 92 8.76 9.94 4.58
N GLY A 93 7.76 9.19 4.12
CA GLY A 93 7.47 9.00 2.70
C GLY A 93 6.89 10.23 2.02
N LEU A 94 5.92 10.91 2.66
CA LEU A 94 5.15 12.00 2.03
C LEU A 94 5.86 13.36 1.94
N PRO A 95 6.66 13.84 2.92
CA PRO A 95 7.25 15.16 2.81
C PRO A 95 8.28 15.28 1.70
N ARG A 96 9.04 14.21 1.41
CA ARG A 96 10.11 14.21 0.41
C ARG A 96 9.66 13.90 -1.01
N THR A 97 8.47 13.36 -1.19
CA THR A 97 7.94 13.00 -2.51
C THR A 97 6.92 14.01 -3.04
N PHE A 98 6.44 14.95 -2.20
CA PHE A 98 5.43 15.96 -2.57
C PHE A 98 5.76 17.42 -2.28
N GLY A 99 6.92 17.74 -1.70
CA GLY A 99 7.51 19.09 -1.76
C GLY A 99 8.38 19.21 -3.03
N ASP A 100 8.43 20.30 -3.80
CA ASP A 100 7.89 21.64 -3.65
C ASP A 100 7.26 22.06 -4.98
N LYS A 101 6.02 22.55 -4.95
CA LYS A 101 5.65 23.68 -5.83
C LYS A 101 5.65 24.91 -4.94
N GLY A 102 6.80 25.58 -4.90
CA GLY A 102 6.81 27.03 -4.73
C GLY A 102 6.07 27.70 -5.87
#